data_AF-A0A7C5I799-F1
#
_entry.id   AF-A0A7C5I799-F1
#
_cell.length_a   1.000
_cell.length_b   1.000
_cell.length_c   1.000
_cell.angle_alpha   90.00
_cell.angle_beta   90.00
_cell.angle_gamma   90.00
#
_symmetry.space_group_name_H-M   'P 1'
#
loop_
_entity.id
_entity.type
_entity.pdbx_description
1 polymer ?
#
loop_
_entity_poly.entity_id
_entity_poly.type
_entity_poly.pdbx_seq_one_letter_code
_entity_poly.pdbx_strand_id
1 'polypeptide(L)' 'MRATVRLNDALLKAAKREAAKRGETLTALIDPGLRLVLAKPRPAPRRRVTLPVCRAGGGLLPGVDLNNSAALLDILEGRR' A
#
# COMPACT_ATOMS: atom_id res chain seq x y z
N MET A 1 28.61 5.58 6.81
CA MET A 1 28.72 5.60 8.28
C MET A 1 28.70 4.17 8.81
N ARG A 2 29.32 3.87 9.95
CA ARG A 2 29.26 2.54 10.60
C ARG A 2 28.59 2.69 11.96
N ALA A 3 27.58 1.85 12.22
CA ALA A 3 26.88 1.78 13.51
C ALA A 3 26.86 0.32 14.00
N THR A 4 26.89 0.14 15.32
CA THR A 4 26.76 -1.18 15.96
C THR A 4 25.41 -1.22 16.67
N VAL A 5 24.56 -2.17 16.31
CA VAL A 5 23.22 -2.35 16.90
C VAL A 5 23.12 -3.71 17.56
N ARG A 6 22.37 -3.81 18.66
CA ARG A 6 22.03 -5.09 19.28
C ARG A 6 20.77 -5.63 18.62
N LEU A 7 20.84 -6.88 18.14
CA LEU A 7 19.75 -7.60 17.51
C LEU A 7 19.54 -8.92 18.23
N ASN A 8 18.28 -9.36 18.33
CA ASN A 8 17.99 -10.71 18.81
C ASN A 8 18.57 -11.76 17.82
N ASP A 9 19.15 -12.84 18.34
CA ASP A 9 19.80 -13.87 17.54
C ASP A 9 18.89 -14.52 16.50
N ALA A 10 17.62 -14.77 16.85
CA ALA A 10 16.65 -15.34 15.92
C ALA A 10 16.39 -14.41 14.74
N LEU A 11 16.29 -13.10 15.00
CA LEU A 11 16.12 -12.08 13.97
C LEU A 11 17.36 -11.98 13.08
N LEU A 12 18.56 -11.98 13.67
CA LEU A 12 19.81 -11.94 12.93
C LEU A 12 19.94 -13.15 12.00
N LYS A 13 19.58 -14.35 12.47
CA LYS A 13 19.60 -15.58 11.67
C LYS A 13 18.61 -15.52 10.51
N ALA A 14 17.40 -15.04 10.77
CA ALA A 14 16.37 -14.87 9.74
C ALA A 14 16.80 -13.87 8.67
N ALA A 15 17.34 -12.71 9.08
CA ALA A 15 17.79 -11.66 8.17
C ALA A 15 18.98 -12.12 7.31
N LYS A 16 19.96 -12.83 7.89
CA LYS A 16 21.08 -13.41 7.13
C LYS A 16 20.61 -14.41 6.07
N ARG A 17 19.67 -15.29 6.44
CA ARG A 17 19.09 -16.26 5.50
C ARG A 17 18.38 -15.55 4.35
N GLU A 18 17.65 -14.49 4.63
CA GLU A 18 16.93 -13.72 3.61
C GLU A 18 17.90 -12.96 2.68
N ALA A 19 18.92 -12.30 3.23
CA ALA A 19 19.95 -11.62 2.46
C ALA A 19 20.68 -12.60 1.52
N ALA A 20 21.03 -13.79 2.01
CA ALA A 20 21.64 -14.84 1.20
C ALA A 20 20.72 -15.32 0.06
N LYS A 21 19.41 -15.51 0.34
CA LYS A 21 18.41 -15.86 -0.69
C LYS A 21 18.30 -14.80 -1.79
N ARG A 22 18.46 -13.53 -1.43
CA ARG A 22 18.38 -12.38 -2.36
C ARG A 22 19.70 -12.07 -3.06
N GLY A 23 20.80 -12.72 -2.66
CA GLY A 23 22.13 -12.43 -3.19
C GLY A 23 22.68 -11.06 -2.77
N GLU A 24 22.23 -10.52 -1.64
CA GLU A 24 22.63 -9.20 -1.15
C GLU A 24 23.26 -9.26 0.25
N THR A 25 23.88 -8.16 0.68
CA THR A 25 24.46 -8.08 2.02
C THR A 25 23.38 -7.83 3.08
N LEU A 26 23.63 -8.26 4.32
CA LEU A 26 22.73 -7.95 5.46
C LEU A 26 22.49 -6.44 5.60
N THR A 27 23.51 -5.61 5.36
CA THR A 27 23.38 -4.15 5.39
C THR A 27 22.45 -3.63 4.30
N ALA A 28 22.57 -4.16 3.07
CA ALA A 28 21.69 -3.80 1.95
C ALA A 28 20.23 -4.21 2.20
N LEU A 29 20.01 -5.30 2.94
CA LEU A 29 18.67 -5.71 3.39
C LEU A 29 18.11 -4.80 4.51
N ILE A 30 18.96 -4.32 5.43
CA ILE A 30 18.53 -3.49 6.57
C ILE A 30 18.18 -2.07 6.14
N ASP A 31 18.92 -1.46 5.21
CA ASP A 31 18.75 -0.05 4.82
C ASP A 31 17.31 0.28 4.33
N PRO A 32 16.69 -0.52 3.44
CA PRO A 32 15.29 -0.31 3.04
C PRO A 32 14.31 -0.41 4.21
N GLY A 33 14.56 -1.34 5.15
CA GLY A 33 13.73 -1.49 6.35
C GLY A 33 13.75 -0.23 7.22
N LEU A 34 14.93 0.36 7.43
CA LEU A 34 15.07 1.61 8.18
C LEU A 34 14.37 2.77 7.46
N ARG A 35 14.54 2.89 6.14
CA ARG A 35 13.84 3.91 5.35
C ARG A 35 12.32 3.78 5.47
N LEU A 36 11.80 2.55 5.43
CA LEU A 36 10.36 2.30 5.50
C LEU A 36 9.79 2.69 6.89
N VAL A 37 10.53 2.42 7.96
CA VAL A 37 10.15 2.83 9.32
C VAL A 37 10.16 4.36 9.46
N LEU A 38 11.18 5.03 8.91
CA LEU A 38 11.32 6.49 8.98
C LEU A 38 10.34 7.23 8.05
N ALA A 39 10.03 6.65 6.89
CA ALA A 39 9.10 7.22 5.93
C ALA A 39 7.64 7.07 6.36
N LYS A 40 7.34 6.19 7.33
CA LYS A 40 5.97 5.97 7.80
C LYS A 40 5.51 7.23 8.53
N PRO A 41 4.58 8.03 7.95
CA PRO A 41 4.08 9.20 8.65
C PRO A 41 3.42 8.74 9.93
N ARG A 42 3.70 9.44 11.04
CA ARG A 42 2.97 9.20 12.30
C ARG A 42 1.48 9.26 11.95
N PRO A 43 0.68 8.24 12.32
CA PRO A 43 -0.74 8.25 12.00
C PRO A 43 -1.33 9.55 12.53
N ALA A 44 -1.67 10.45 11.60
CA ALA A 44 -2.41 11.65 11.95
C ALA A 44 -3.75 11.17 12.50
N PRO A 45 -4.29 11.82 13.55
CA PRO A 45 -5.64 11.53 13.97
C PRO A 45 -6.56 11.68 12.76
N ARG A 46 -7.12 10.56 12.30
CA ARG A 46 -8.05 10.56 11.17
C ARG A 46 -9.27 11.34 11.62
N ARG A 47 -9.52 12.49 11.01
CA ARG A 47 -10.76 13.23 11.24
C ARG A 47 -11.92 12.35 10.80
N ARG A 48 -12.89 12.12 11.70
CA ARG A 48 -14.13 11.45 11.34
C ARG A 48 -14.84 12.33 10.31
N VAL A 49 -14.99 11.82 9.09
CA VAL A 49 -15.75 12.49 8.03
C VAL A 49 -17.12 11.86 7.95
N THR A 50 -18.15 12.69 7.96
CA THR A 50 -19.52 12.28 7.65
C THR A 50 -19.68 12.35 6.14
N LEU A 51 -19.81 11.20 5.49
CA LEU A 51 -20.11 11.16 4.07
C LEU A 51 -21.57 11.59 3.85
N PRO A 52 -21.85 12.48 2.88
CA PRO A 52 -23.22 12.81 2.54
C PRO A 52 -23.94 11.57 1.98
N VAL A 53 -25.21 11.40 2.34
CA VAL A 53 -26.06 10.40 1.71
C VAL A 53 -26.62 11.01 0.43
N CYS A 54 -26.37 10.36 -0.71
CA CYS A 54 -27.01 10.75 -1.97
C CYS A 54 -28.53 10.58 -1.82
N ARG A 55 -29.29 11.68 -1.97
CA ARG A 55 -30.76 11.67 -1.94
C ARG A 55 -31.39 11.67 -3.33
N ALA A 56 -30.57 11.65 -4.39
CA ALA A 56 -31.08 11.53 -5.75
C ALA A 56 -31.77 10.17 -5.89
N GLY A 57 -33.04 10.19 -6.27
CA GLY A 57 -33.76 8.98 -6.71
C GLY A 57 -33.44 8.68 -8.18
N GLY A 58 -33.81 7.49 -8.62
CA GLY A 58 -33.45 6.97 -9.94
C GLY A 58 -32.29 5.98 -9.85
N GLY A 59 -32.42 4.88 -10.61
CA GLY A 59 -31.41 3.84 -10.69
C GLY A 59 -30.24 4.27 -11.57
N LEU A 60 -29.54 3.28 -12.12
CA LEU A 60 -28.48 3.51 -13.08
C LEU A 60 -29.03 4.18 -14.34
N LEU A 61 -28.16 4.92 -15.04
CA LEU A 61 -28.46 5.38 -16.39
C LEU A 61 -28.83 4.17 -17.27
N PRO A 62 -29.81 4.30 -18.18
CA PRO A 62 -30.16 3.21 -19.09
C PRO A 62 -28.94 2.67 -19.83
N GLY A 63 -28.75 1.35 -19.78
CA GLY A 63 -27.61 0.67 -20.41
C GLY A 63 -26.30 0.71 -19.62
N VAL A 64 -26.29 1.27 -18.40
CA VAL A 64 -25.15 1.19 -17.47
C VAL A 64 -25.36 0.02 -16.51
N ASP A 65 -24.40 -0.91 -16.50
CA ASP A 65 -24.30 -1.98 -15.51
C ASP A 65 -23.05 -1.77 -14.64
N LEU A 66 -23.25 -1.54 -13.34
CA LEU A 66 -22.13 -1.36 -12.40
C LEU A 66 -21.35 -2.64 -12.09
N ASN A 67 -21.91 -3.81 -12.41
CA ASN A 67 -21.21 -5.08 -12.22
C ASN A 67 -20.22 -5.38 -13.37
N ASN A 68 -20.27 -4.60 -14.46
CA ASN A 68 -19.34 -4.72 -15.58
C ASN A 68 -18.42 -3.50 -15.66
N SER A 69 -17.29 -3.58 -14.96
CA SER A 69 -16.34 -2.47 -14.86
C SER A 69 -15.73 -2.06 -16.20
N ALA A 70 -15.58 -3.00 -17.15
CA ALA A 70 -15.02 -2.70 -18.47
C ALA A 70 -15.99 -1.86 -19.30
N ALA A 71 -17.25 -2.30 -19.43
CA ALA A 71 -18.29 -1.56 -20.15
C ALA A 71 -18.58 -0.19 -19.51
N LEU A 72 -18.54 -0.12 -18.17
CA LEU A 72 -18.67 1.15 -17.45
C LEU A 72 -17.53 2.12 -17.81
N LEU A 73 -16.30 1.64 -17.90
CA LEU A 73 -15.14 2.46 -18.22
C LEU A 73 -15.24 3.05 -19.63
N ASP A 74 -15.65 2.25 -20.63
CA ASP A 74 -15.82 2.72 -22.00
C ASP A 74 -16.85 3.86 -22.10
N ILE A 75 -17.94 3.78 -21.32
CA ILE A 75 -18.97 4.83 -21.25
C ILE A 75 -18.41 6.10 -20.62
N LEU A 76 -17.65 5.98 -19.52
CA LEU A 76 -17.04 7.14 -18.83
C LEU A 76 -15.96 7.83 -19.67
N GLU A 77 -15.23 7.07 -20.48
CA GLU A 77 -14.18 7.60 -21.36
C GLU A 77 -14.72 8.07 -22.72
N GLY A 78 -16.04 7.99 -22.96
CA GLY A 78 -16.67 8.45 -24.19
C GLY A 78 -16.23 7.67 -25.43
N ARG A 79 -15.84 6.41 -25.28
CA ARG A 79 -15.34 5.55 -26.37
C ARG A 79 -16.46 4.88 -27.17
N ARG A 80 -17.69 5.40 -27.06
CA ARG A 80 -18.91 4.82 -27.62
C ARG A 80 -19.77 5.87 -28.32
#